data_AF-A0A2N6NL72-F1
#
_entry.id   AF-A0A2N6NL72-F1
#
_cell.length_a   1.000
_cell.length_b   1.000
_cell.length_c   1.000
_cell.angle_alpha   90.00
_cell.angle_beta   90.00
_cell.angle_gamma   90.00
#
_symmetry.space_group_name_H-M   'P 1'
#
loop_
_entity.id
_entity.type
_entity.pdbx_description
1 polymer ?
#
loop_
_entity_poly.entity_id
_entity_poly.type
_entity_poly.pdbx_seq_one_letter_code
_entity_poly.pdbx_strand_id
1 'polypeptide(L)'
;MSDDSVRLSLRIHDECNGSDVFGSDICTCRPYLIFGIEEAVKEAQNGGSGVVIYFRKEGRALGEVTKRGADRASDYFTRTENIAGVKDMRFQALMPDILHWLGVKKIDRMLSMSK
;
A
#
# COMPACT_ATOMS: atom_id res chain seq x y z
N MET A 1 -16.70 11.57 4.34
CA MET A 1 -15.37 12.04 3.86
C MET A 1 -15.45 13.25 2.94
N SER A 2 -16.64 13.77 2.65
CA SER A 2 -16.86 15.00 1.86
C SER A 2 -16.86 16.29 2.68
N ASP A 3 -16.68 16.18 3.98
CA ASP A 3 -16.55 17.31 4.89
C ASP A 3 -15.06 17.68 5.00
N ASP A 4 -14.70 18.77 4.32
CA ASP A 4 -13.31 19.24 4.21
C ASP A 4 -12.79 19.86 5.52
N SER A 5 -13.66 20.04 6.52
CA SER A 5 -13.28 20.52 7.87
C SER A 5 -12.72 19.43 8.76
N VAL A 6 -12.98 18.16 8.44
CA VAL A 6 -12.48 16.99 9.18
C VAL A 6 -11.13 16.57 8.63
N ARG A 7 -10.15 16.38 9.52
CA ARG A 7 -8.79 15.98 9.12
C ARG A 7 -8.77 14.55 8.59
N LEU A 8 -8.15 14.32 7.42
CA LEU A 8 -8.05 13.00 6.79
C LEU A 8 -6.62 12.46 6.81
N SER A 9 -6.42 11.31 7.45
CA SER A 9 -5.22 10.47 7.34
C SER A 9 -5.49 9.28 6.41
N LEU A 10 -4.71 9.18 5.33
CA LEU A 10 -4.87 8.20 4.27
C LEU A 10 -3.62 7.33 4.10
N ARG A 11 -3.79 6.01 4.11
CA ARG A 11 -2.79 5.04 3.66
C ARG A 11 -3.26 4.39 2.36
N ILE A 12 -2.37 4.36 1.36
CA ILE A 12 -2.53 3.53 0.18
C ILE A 12 -1.54 2.38 0.27
N HIS A 13 -2.02 1.16 0.12
CA HIS A 13 -1.21 -0.06 0.24
C HIS A 13 -1.47 -0.99 -0.93
N ASP A 14 -0.40 -1.44 -1.59
CA ASP A 14 -0.46 -2.48 -2.61
C ASP A 14 -0.33 -3.85 -1.90
N GLU A 15 -1.20 -4.79 -2.25
CA GLU A 15 -1.25 -6.15 -1.74
C GLU A 15 0.14 -6.83 -1.74
N CYS A 16 0.46 -7.45 -0.62
CA CYS A 16 1.64 -8.29 -0.47
C CYS A 16 1.29 -9.50 0.40
N ASN A 17 0.55 -10.47 -0.14
CA ASN A 17 0.07 -11.67 0.56
C ASN A 17 1.17 -12.38 1.33
N GLY A 18 2.37 -12.49 0.74
CA GLY A 18 3.54 -13.06 1.40
C GLY A 18 3.82 -12.43 2.76
N SER A 19 3.78 -11.09 2.87
CA SER A 19 4.06 -10.38 4.12
C SER A 19 2.79 -10.15 4.94
N ASP A 20 1.72 -9.68 4.29
CA ASP A 20 0.47 -9.20 4.91
C ASP A 20 -0.35 -10.36 5.51
N VAL A 21 -0.39 -11.51 4.82
CA VAL A 21 -1.17 -12.69 5.24
C VAL A 21 -0.29 -13.79 5.81
N PHE A 22 0.81 -14.13 5.11
CA PHE A 22 1.68 -15.25 5.48
C PHE A 22 2.84 -14.85 6.41
N GLY A 23 2.96 -13.58 6.78
CA GLY A 23 3.93 -13.12 7.77
C GLY A 23 5.38 -13.18 7.32
N SER A 24 5.66 -13.26 6.02
CA SER A 24 7.02 -13.26 5.47
C SER A 24 7.78 -12.00 5.84
N ASP A 25 9.02 -12.19 6.30
CA ASP A 25 9.98 -11.13 6.63
C ASP A 25 10.89 -10.78 5.45
N ILE A 26 10.61 -11.29 4.24
CA ILE A 26 11.37 -10.95 3.02
C ILE A 26 11.22 -9.45 2.68
N CYS A 27 10.12 -8.81 3.07
CA CYS A 27 9.87 -7.40 2.80
C CYS A 27 9.19 -6.69 3.98
N THR A 28 9.14 -5.36 3.91
CA THR A 28 8.59 -4.48 4.96
C THR A 28 7.13 -4.08 4.74
N CYS A 29 6.41 -4.77 3.86
CA CYS A 29 5.01 -4.44 3.52
C CYS A 29 4.08 -4.49 4.75
N ARG A 30 4.12 -5.58 5.52
CA ARG A 30 3.26 -5.74 6.71
C ARG A 30 3.50 -4.67 7.78
N PRO A 31 4.74 -4.38 8.22
CA PRO A 31 5.00 -3.26 9.14
C PRO A 31 4.42 -1.93 8.66
N TYR A 32 4.46 -1.64 7.35
CA TYR A 32 3.90 -0.41 6.81
C TYR A 32 2.36 -0.41 6.74
N LEU A 33 1.75 -1.55 6.45
CA LEU A 33 0.30 -1.71 6.52
C LEU A 33 -0.18 -1.48 7.95
N ILE A 34 0.47 -2.12 8.93
CA ILE A 34 0.13 -1.99 10.35
C ILE A 34 0.27 -0.53 10.80
N PHE A 35 1.39 0.13 10.48
CA PHE A 35 1.57 1.55 10.78
C PHE A 35 0.47 2.43 10.17
N GLY A 36 0.09 2.17 8.91
CA GLY A 36 -1.00 2.89 8.25
C GLY A 36 -2.35 2.71 8.95
N ILE A 37 -2.65 1.49 9.40
CA ILE A 37 -3.86 1.18 10.18
C ILE A 37 -3.83 1.88 11.54
N GLU A 38 -2.72 1.81 12.27
CA GLU A 38 -2.56 2.46 13.57
C GLU A 38 -2.80 3.97 13.48
N GLU A 39 -2.19 4.63 12.50
CA GLU A 39 -2.35 6.08 12.31
C GLU A 39 -3.74 6.46 11.84
N ALA A 40 -4.38 5.64 11.00
CA ALA A 40 -5.77 5.84 10.60
C ALA A 40 -6.71 5.73 11.81
N VAL A 41 -6.53 4.74 12.68
CA VAL A 41 -7.32 4.58 13.91
C VAL A 41 -7.09 5.77 14.85
N LYS A 42 -5.84 6.21 15.05
CA LYS A 42 -5.53 7.38 15.87
C LYS A 42 -6.21 8.65 15.34
N GLU A 43 -6.21 8.87 14.02
CA GLU A 43 -6.88 10.01 13.42
C GLU A 43 -8.40 9.97 13.66
N ALA A 44 -9.02 8.81 13.48
CA ALA A 44 -10.45 8.62 13.76
C ALA A 44 -10.79 8.88 15.24
N GLN A 45 -9.93 8.45 16.17
CA GLN A 45 -10.10 8.70 17.61
C GLN A 45 -9.98 10.18 17.98
N ASN A 46 -9.18 10.95 17.23
CA ASN A 46 -9.02 12.39 17.44
C ASN A 46 -10.15 13.24 16.82
N GLY A 47 -11.23 12.61 16.34
CA GLY A 47 -12.34 13.28 15.66
C GLY A 47 -12.09 13.56 14.18
N GLY A 48 -11.00 13.03 13.62
CA GLY A 48 -10.70 13.04 12.19
C GLY A 48 -11.29 11.82 11.46
N SER A 49 -10.75 11.52 10.28
CA SER A 49 -11.07 10.34 9.50
C SER A 49 -9.80 9.60 9.11
N GLY A 50 -9.79 8.29 9.33
CA GLY A 50 -8.70 7.40 8.95
C GLY A 50 -9.14 6.46 7.83
N VAL A 51 -8.35 6.39 6.76
CA VAL A 51 -8.67 5.57 5.58
C VAL A 51 -7.45 4.76 5.16
N VAL A 52 -7.66 3.46 4.97
CA VAL A 52 -6.66 2.55 4.38
C VAL A 52 -7.26 1.94 3.12
N ILE A 53 -6.60 2.17 1.98
CA ILE A 53 -6.99 1.59 0.70
C ILE A 53 -6.02 0.47 0.37
N TYR A 54 -6.56 -0.74 0.25
CA TYR A 54 -5.81 -1.94 -0.10
C TYR A 54 -6.04 -2.29 -1.56
N PHE A 55 -5.07 -2.00 -2.42
CA PHE A 55 -5.11 -2.36 -3.83
C PHE A 55 -4.61 -3.78 -4.03
N ARG A 56 -5.43 -4.61 -4.67
CA ARG A 56 -5.08 -5.98 -5.02
C ARG A 56 -4.11 -6.03 -6.21
N LYS A 57 -2.87 -5.60 -5.97
CA LYS A 57 -1.77 -5.46 -6.95
C LYS A 57 -0.50 -6.14 -6.44
N GLU A 58 -0.59 -7.45 -6.19
CA GLU A 58 0.52 -8.27 -5.72
C GLU A 58 1.79 -8.11 -6.57
N GLY A 59 2.95 -8.08 -5.91
CA GLY A 59 4.25 -8.11 -6.58
C GLY A 59 4.49 -6.96 -7.57
N ARG A 60 4.02 -5.75 -7.26
CA ARG A 60 4.06 -4.59 -8.19
C ARG A 60 3.31 -4.84 -9.50
N ALA A 61 2.17 -5.54 -9.40
CA ALA A 61 1.38 -6.02 -10.53
C ALA A 61 2.07 -7.07 -11.43
N LEU A 62 3.14 -7.72 -10.94
CA LEU A 62 3.81 -8.85 -11.60
C LEU A 62 3.39 -10.21 -11.01
N GLY A 63 2.58 -10.21 -9.95
CA GLY A 63 2.06 -11.41 -9.31
C GLY A 63 3.04 -12.09 -8.35
N GLU A 64 2.54 -13.11 -7.64
CA GLU A 64 3.28 -13.82 -6.58
C GLU A 64 4.31 -14.84 -7.13
N VAL A 65 4.19 -15.20 -8.42
CA VAL A 65 4.92 -16.31 -9.05
C VAL A 65 6.44 -16.13 -8.96
N THR A 66 6.95 -14.88 -8.90
CA THR A 66 8.38 -14.59 -8.78
C THR A 66 8.92 -14.56 -7.34
N LYS A 67 8.06 -14.59 -6.31
CA LYS A 67 8.48 -14.59 -4.88
C LYS A 67 8.94 -15.96 -4.37
N ARG A 68 8.47 -17.05 -4.98
CA ARG A 68 8.83 -18.42 -4.56
C ARG A 68 10.31 -18.69 -4.81
N GLY A 69 11.09 -18.76 -3.73
CA GLY A 69 12.51 -19.15 -3.74
C GLY A 69 13.52 -18.00 -3.64
N ALA A 70 13.09 -16.78 -3.31
CA ALA A 70 14.00 -15.67 -3.02
C ALA A 70 14.13 -15.48 -1.50
N ASP A 71 15.35 -15.62 -0.98
CA ASP A 71 15.64 -15.48 0.46
C ASP A 71 15.81 -14.01 0.88
N ARG A 72 16.00 -13.10 -0.09
CA ARG A 72 16.17 -11.66 0.14
C ARG A 72 15.31 -10.86 -0.84
N ALA A 73 14.87 -9.68 -0.42
CA ALA A 73 14.16 -8.73 -1.30
C ALA A 73 14.96 -8.39 -2.57
N SER A 74 16.29 -8.25 -2.46
CA SER A 74 17.18 -8.01 -3.60
C SER A 74 17.08 -9.11 -4.65
N ASP A 75 17.04 -10.36 -4.20
CA ASP A 75 17.05 -11.53 -5.08
C ASP A 75 15.69 -11.71 -5.74
N TYR A 76 14.62 -11.35 -5.02
CA TYR A 76 13.28 -11.24 -5.57
C TYR A 76 13.20 -10.18 -6.68
N PHE A 77 13.74 -8.97 -6.45
CA PHE A 77 13.71 -7.90 -7.46
C PHE A 77 14.52 -8.26 -8.69
N THR A 78 15.74 -8.79 -8.52
CA THR A 78 16.61 -9.20 -9.63
C THR A 78 15.96 -10.33 -10.45
N ARG A 79 15.37 -11.34 -9.79
CA ARG A 79 14.64 -12.41 -10.51
C ARG A 79 13.41 -11.90 -11.23
N THR A 80 12.64 -11.02 -10.59
CA THR A 80 11.44 -10.46 -11.19
C THR A 80 11.76 -9.59 -12.39
N GLU A 81 12.82 -8.77 -12.31
CA GLU A 81 13.33 -7.96 -13.43
C GLU A 81 13.85 -8.84 -14.58
N ASN A 82 14.58 -9.91 -14.28
CA ASN A 82 15.07 -10.85 -15.29
C ASN A 82 13.96 -11.61 -16.01
N ILE A 83 12.83 -11.88 -15.34
CA ILE A 83 11.68 -12.61 -15.91
C ILE A 83 10.71 -11.66 -16.63
N ALA A 84 10.39 -10.52 -16.02
CA ALA A 84 9.39 -9.59 -16.53
C ALA A 84 9.98 -8.54 -17.50
N GLY A 85 11.30 -8.34 -17.51
CA GLY A 85 11.98 -7.28 -18.26
C GLY A 85 11.71 -5.86 -17.73
N VAL A 86 10.93 -5.73 -16.65
CA VAL A 86 10.54 -4.46 -16.03
C VAL A 86 10.49 -4.59 -14.51
N LYS A 87 10.89 -3.53 -13.82
CA LYS A 87 11.06 -3.50 -12.35
C LYS A 87 9.79 -3.13 -11.57
N ASP A 88 8.82 -2.52 -12.25
CA ASP A 88 7.56 -2.05 -11.66
C ASP A 88 6.50 -1.87 -12.76
N MET A 89 5.38 -2.58 -12.68
CA MET A 89 4.24 -2.43 -13.60
C MET A 89 3.03 -1.81 -12.91
N ARG A 90 3.19 -1.21 -11.72
CA ARG A 90 2.06 -0.66 -10.98
C ARG A 90 1.41 0.47 -11.76
N PHE A 91 0.21 0.21 -12.22
CA PHE A 91 -0.64 1.23 -12.81
C PHE A 91 -1.30 2.05 -11.71
N GLN A 92 -0.68 3.17 -11.32
CA GLN A 92 -1.18 4.06 -10.27
C GLN A 92 -2.36 4.95 -10.73
N ALA A 93 -2.63 5.03 -12.03
CA ALA A 93 -3.66 5.92 -12.58
C ALA A 93 -5.10 5.57 -12.16
N LEU A 94 -5.37 4.33 -11.73
CA LEU A 94 -6.66 3.91 -11.16
C LEU A 94 -6.80 4.23 -9.66
N MET A 95 -5.75 4.73 -9.00
CA MET A 95 -5.81 5.03 -7.57
C MET A 95 -6.74 6.18 -7.19
N PRO A 96 -6.86 7.27 -7.97
CA PRO A 96 -7.77 8.36 -7.64
C PRO A 96 -9.25 7.97 -7.70
N ASP A 97 -9.62 6.97 -8.50
CA ASP A 97 -11.02 6.62 -8.76
C ASP A 97 -11.78 6.28 -7.47
N ILE A 98 -11.17 5.47 -6.60
CA ILE A 98 -11.78 5.11 -5.33
C ILE A 98 -11.83 6.31 -4.36
N LEU A 99 -10.84 7.21 -4.41
CA LEU A 99 -10.82 8.42 -3.59
C LEU A 99 -11.94 9.39 -4.01
N HIS A 100 -12.10 9.57 -5.33
CA HIS A 100 -13.19 10.34 -5.90
C HIS A 100 -14.55 9.71 -5.58
N TRP A 101 -14.67 8.38 -5.68
CA TRP A 101 -15.90 7.66 -5.33
C TRP A 101 -16.26 7.82 -3.84
N LEU A 102 -15.27 7.80 -2.94
CA LEU A 102 -15.45 8.10 -1.51
C LEU A 102 -15.73 9.58 -1.21
N GLY A 103 -15.71 10.45 -2.23
CA GLY A 103 -15.93 11.88 -2.10
C GLY A 103 -14.78 12.63 -1.42
N VAL A 104 -13.56 12.07 -1.43
CA VAL A 104 -12.37 12.72 -0.88
C VAL A 104 -11.98 13.88 -1.77
N LYS A 105 -11.97 15.08 -1.19
CA LYS A 105 -11.50 16.30 -1.88
C LYS A 105 -10.15 16.80 -1.35
N LYS A 106 -9.81 16.42 -0.12
CA LYS A 106 -8.60 16.86 0.58
C LYS A 106 -8.02 15.70 1.39
N ILE A 107 -6.70 15.56 1.34
CA ILE A 107 -5.93 14.63 2.15
C ILE A 107 -4.98 15.46 3.02
N ASP A 108 -5.16 15.42 4.34
CA ASP A 108 -4.29 16.16 5.27
C ASP A 108 -2.98 15.43 5.55
N ARG A 109 -3.03 14.10 5.58
CA ARG A 109 -1.87 13.24 5.82
C ARG A 109 -1.92 12.04 4.90
N MET A 110 -0.96 11.97 3.97
CA MET A 110 -0.69 10.74 3.22
C MET A 110 0.39 9.94 3.94
N LEU A 111 0.03 8.78 4.47
CA LEU A 111 0.90 7.90 5.23
C LEU A 111 1.81 7.10 4.29
N SER A 112 2.87 7.75 3.82
CA SER A 112 3.96 7.15 3.06
C SER A 112 5.24 7.06 3.91
N MET A 113 6.14 6.15 3.56
CA MET A 113 7.49 6.05 4.13
C MET A 113 8.57 6.68 3.23
N SER A 114 8.16 7.52 2.28
CA SER A 114 9.09 8.44 1.63
C SER A 114 9.30 9.62 2.59
N LYS A 115 10.55 9.83 3.03
CA LYS A 115 10.95 11.09 3.67
C LYS A 115 10.61 12.28 2.78
#